data_AF-A0A258B287-F1
#
_entry.id   AF-A0A258B287-F1
#
_cell.length_a   1.000
_cell.length_b   1.000
_cell.length_c   1.000
_cell.angle_alpha   90.00
_cell.angle_beta   90.00
_cell.angle_gamma   90.00
#
_symmetry.space_group_name_H-M   'P 1'
#
loop_
_entity.id
_entity.type
_entity.pdbx_description
1 polymer ?
#
loop_
_entity_poly.entity_id
_entity_poly.type
_entity_poly.pdbx_seq_one_letter_code
_entity_poly.pdbx_strand_id
1 'polypeptide(L)'
;MKTKRVAVLDIVRVVGMIFVMFIHSPIKEELKGSPEVFLLHSFFASGAVPIFFLLSGYLGAKRIRSDQFSWFAYAKDKLNSLIIPFLFWNVLVILLVFVAKATGLSTVFQGNGSYFDLQFSVSSIATALFGIGRAPIVYQFWFLRDLIIVSFLAVIVCRRLPNIPLHLLPLRASVRKSSTA
;
A
#
# COMPACT_ATOMS: atom_id res chain seq x y z
N MET A 1 9.04 -0.86 -25.93
CA MET A 1 9.23 -2.32 -25.74
C MET A 1 8.04 -2.87 -24.95
N LYS A 2 7.13 -3.64 -25.58
CA LYS A 2 5.99 -4.27 -24.87
C LYS A 2 6.56 -5.34 -23.93
N THR A 3 6.53 -5.10 -22.62
CA THR A 3 6.84 -6.14 -21.64
C THR A 3 5.83 -7.27 -21.79
N LYS A 4 6.30 -8.49 -22.09
CA LYS A 4 5.45 -9.70 -22.05
C LYS A 4 4.78 -9.74 -20.67
N ARG A 5 3.45 -9.72 -20.65
CA ARG A 5 2.69 -9.96 -19.41
C ARG A 5 3.02 -11.36 -18.93
N VAL A 6 3.30 -11.48 -17.64
CA VAL A 6 3.54 -12.77 -17.00
C VAL A 6 2.24 -13.14 -16.31
N ALA A 7 1.48 -14.08 -16.89
CA ALA A 7 0.15 -14.45 -16.41
C ALA A 7 0.16 -14.83 -14.92
N VAL A 8 1.20 -15.52 -14.45
CA VAL A 8 1.38 -15.87 -13.04
C VAL A 8 1.39 -14.64 -12.13
N LEU A 9 2.06 -13.56 -12.53
CA LEU A 9 2.09 -12.32 -11.73
C LEU A 9 0.72 -11.65 -11.67
N ASP A 10 -0.03 -11.71 -12.76
CA ASP A 10 -1.38 -11.14 -12.81
C ASP A 10 -2.34 -11.95 -11.93
N ILE A 11 -2.23 -13.29 -11.93
CA ILE A 11 -3.00 -14.17 -11.04
C ILE A 11 -2.70 -13.87 -9.57
N VAL A 12 -1.41 -13.80 -9.19
CA VAL A 12 -1.00 -13.49 -7.81
C VAL A 12 -1.57 -12.15 -7.35
N ARG A 13 -1.58 -11.14 -8.24
CA ARG A 13 -2.17 -9.83 -7.94
C ARG A 13 -3.67 -9.90 -7.76
N VAL A 14 -4.40 -10.62 -8.61
CA VAL A 14 -5.86 -10.77 -8.48
C VAL A 14 -6.21 -11.47 -7.16
N VAL A 15 -5.54 -12.56 -6.82
CA VAL A 15 -5.72 -13.27 -5.55
C VAL A 15 -5.43 -12.34 -4.36
N GLY A 16 -4.33 -11.59 -4.44
CA GLY A 16 -4.00 -10.58 -3.42
C GLY A 16 -5.08 -9.50 -3.28
N MET A 17 -5.68 -9.03 -4.38
CA MET A 17 -6.75 -8.03 -4.33
C MET A 17 -7.99 -8.58 -3.61
N ILE A 18 -8.34 -9.85 -3.84
CA ILE A 18 -9.44 -10.52 -3.14
C ILE A 18 -9.16 -10.58 -1.63
N PHE A 19 -7.92 -10.92 -1.23
CA PHE A 19 -7.55 -10.93 0.18
C PHE A 19 -7.60 -9.53 0.80
N VAL A 20 -7.15 -8.50 0.07
CA VAL A 20 -7.25 -7.09 0.52
C VAL A 20 -8.72 -6.66 0.67
N MET A 21 -9.60 -7.09 -0.23
CA MET A 21 -11.04 -6.82 -0.10
C MET A 21 -11.62 -7.52 1.14
N PHE A 22 -11.23 -8.77 1.40
CA PHE A 22 -11.70 -9.54 2.54
C PHE A 22 -11.34 -8.87 3.88
N ILE A 23 -10.10 -8.37 4.01
CA ILE A 23 -9.66 -7.73 5.26
C ILE A 23 -10.33 -6.38 5.53
N HIS A 24 -10.85 -5.72 4.50
CA HIS A 24 -11.61 -4.47 4.62
C HIS A 24 -13.13 -4.68 4.61
N SER A 25 -13.60 -5.92 4.55
CA SER A 25 -15.00 -6.24 4.71
C SER A 25 -15.46 -5.93 6.15
N PRO A 26 -16.62 -5.28 6.35
CA PRO A 26 -17.17 -5.06 7.67
C PRO A 26 -17.59 -6.41 8.28
N ILE A 27 -16.74 -6.97 9.13
CA ILE A 27 -17.06 -8.16 9.95
C ILE A 27 -17.88 -7.69 11.14
N LYS A 28 -19.05 -8.31 11.36
CA LYS A 28 -19.90 -8.04 12.53
C LYS A 28 -19.08 -8.22 13.81
N GLU A 29 -19.24 -7.32 14.77
CA GLU A 29 -18.50 -7.33 16.04
C GLU A 29 -18.63 -8.67 16.79
N GLU A 30 -19.79 -9.32 16.71
CA GLU A 30 -20.05 -10.65 17.26
C GLU A 30 -19.08 -11.74 16.74
N LEU A 31 -18.67 -11.64 15.47
CA LEU A 31 -17.77 -12.60 14.83
C LEU A 31 -16.30 -12.28 15.10
N LYS A 32 -15.96 -11.02 15.41
CA LYS A 32 -14.58 -10.59 15.73
C LYS A 32 -14.07 -11.19 17.05
N GLY A 33 -14.98 -11.52 17.97
CA GLY A 33 -14.65 -12.19 19.23
C GLY A 33 -14.24 -13.65 19.06
N SER A 34 -14.50 -14.27 17.91
CA SER A 34 -14.11 -15.66 17.67
C SER A 34 -12.61 -15.74 17.31
N PRO A 35 -11.82 -16.60 18.00
CA PRO A 35 -10.38 -16.75 17.73
C PRO A 35 -10.10 -17.17 16.28
N GLU A 36 -10.98 -17.98 15.70
CA GLU A 36 -10.86 -18.49 14.33
C GLU A 36 -10.97 -17.39 13.29
N VAL A 37 -11.98 -16.52 13.39
CA VAL A 37 -12.16 -15.38 12.47
C VAL A 37 -11.03 -14.38 12.63
N PHE A 38 -10.59 -14.13 13.87
CA PHE A 38 -9.44 -13.27 14.14
C PHE A 38 -8.15 -13.81 13.49
N LEU A 39 -7.85 -15.10 13.67
CA LEU A 39 -6.68 -15.75 13.09
C LEU A 39 -6.73 -15.73 11.56
N LEU A 40 -7.89 -16.03 10.98
CA LEU A 40 -8.08 -16.05 9.53
C LEU A 40 -7.93 -14.66 8.92
N HIS A 41 -8.54 -13.63 9.53
CA HIS A 41 -8.37 -12.23 9.12
C HIS A 41 -6.92 -11.77 9.24
N SER A 42 -6.28 -12.08 10.37
CA SER A 42 -4.86 -11.74 10.62
C SER A 42 -3.93 -12.43 9.64
N PHE A 43 -4.17 -13.69 9.29
CA PHE A 43 -3.35 -14.43 8.33
C PHE A 43 -3.39 -13.80 6.94
N PHE A 44 -4.58 -13.49 6.43
CA PHE A 44 -4.73 -12.85 5.13
C PHE A 44 -4.19 -11.42 5.10
N ALA A 45 -4.45 -10.62 6.14
CA ALA A 45 -3.93 -9.26 6.27
C ALA A 45 -2.39 -9.26 6.32
N SER A 46 -1.81 -10.17 7.11
CA SER A 46 -0.36 -10.28 7.27
C SER A 46 0.34 -10.80 6.01
N GLY A 47 -0.35 -11.58 5.17
CA GLY A 47 0.23 -12.13 3.93
C GLY A 47 0.09 -11.20 2.72
N ALA A 48 -1.10 -10.67 2.47
CA ALA A 48 -1.41 -10.00 1.21
C ALA A 48 -0.61 -8.71 1.00
N VAL A 49 -0.56 -7.85 2.01
CA VAL A 49 0.09 -6.53 1.92
C VAL A 49 1.60 -6.66 1.70
N PRO A 50 2.36 -7.47 2.47
CA PRO A 50 3.79 -7.66 2.23
C PRO A 50 4.10 -8.27 0.86
N ILE A 51 3.29 -9.23 0.37
CA ILE A 51 3.49 -9.83 -0.95
C ILE A 51 3.40 -8.76 -2.05
N PHE A 52 2.44 -7.85 -1.98
CA PHE A 52 2.33 -6.75 -2.95
C PHE A 52 3.52 -5.78 -2.87
N PHE A 53 4.00 -5.46 -1.67
CA PHE A 53 5.20 -4.64 -1.51
C PHE A 53 6.43 -5.33 -2.10
N LEU A 54 6.64 -6.61 -1.79
CA LEU A 54 7.76 -7.40 -2.30
C LEU A 54 7.72 -7.50 -3.83
N LEU A 55 6.55 -7.81 -4.40
CA LEU A 55 6.41 -7.92 -5.85
C LEU A 55 6.65 -6.59 -6.56
N SER A 56 6.06 -5.51 -6.04
CA SER A 56 6.21 -4.17 -6.60
C SER A 56 7.65 -3.66 -6.47
N GLY A 57 8.29 -3.94 -5.32
CA GLY A 57 9.69 -3.61 -5.07
C GLY A 57 10.64 -4.38 -5.99
N TYR A 58 10.45 -5.70 -6.14
CA TYR A 58 11.25 -6.53 -7.04
C TYR A 58 11.16 -6.06 -8.50
N LEU A 59 9.94 -5.85 -9.02
CA LEU A 59 9.74 -5.38 -10.39
C LEU A 59 10.27 -3.95 -10.59
N GLY A 60 10.08 -3.08 -9.58
CA GLY A 60 10.62 -1.73 -9.57
C GLY A 60 12.14 -1.72 -9.62
N ALA A 61 12.80 -2.46 -8.74
CA ALA A 61 14.25 -2.58 -8.68
C ALA A 61 14.84 -3.14 -9.97
N LYS A 62 14.22 -4.19 -10.55
CA LYS A 62 14.63 -4.75 -11.85
C LYS A 62 14.59 -3.70 -12.95
N ARG A 63 13.54 -2.87 -12.98
CA ARG A 63 13.44 -1.77 -13.94
C ARG A 63 14.46 -0.67 -13.68
N ILE A 64 14.70 -0.30 -12.43
CA ILE A 64 15.66 0.75 -12.04
C ILE A 64 17.11 0.36 -12.37
N ARG A 65 17.46 -0.91 -12.21
CA ARG A 65 18.81 -1.44 -12.49
C ARG A 65 19.06 -1.73 -13.98
N SER A 66 18.05 -1.61 -14.84
CA SER A 66 18.24 -1.78 -16.28
C SER A 66 19.03 -0.62 -16.87
N ASP A 67 19.92 -0.91 -17.82
CA ASP A 67 20.71 0.08 -18.55
C ASP A 67 19.84 1.08 -19.32
N GLN A 68 18.62 0.68 -19.70
CA GLN A 68 17.66 1.52 -20.42
C GLN A 68 16.77 2.37 -19.50
N PHE A 69 17.08 2.46 -18.21
CA PHE A 69 16.24 3.21 -17.28
C PHE A 69 16.29 4.72 -17.55
N SER A 70 15.11 5.30 -17.72
CA SER A 70 14.88 6.74 -17.68
C SER A 70 14.07 7.09 -16.44
N TRP A 71 14.60 8.01 -15.63
CA TRP A 71 13.91 8.52 -14.44
C TRP A 71 12.57 9.16 -14.81
N PHE A 72 12.55 9.97 -15.87
CA PHE A 72 11.34 10.64 -16.33
C PHE A 72 10.27 9.64 -16.77
N ALA A 73 10.64 8.61 -17.53
CA ALA A 73 9.71 7.57 -17.95
C ALA A 73 9.17 6.77 -16.75
N TYR A 74 10.03 6.46 -15.78
CA TYR A 74 9.62 5.78 -14.55
C TYR A 74 8.67 6.62 -13.70
N ALA A 75 8.99 7.90 -13.49
CA ALA A 75 8.15 8.84 -12.74
C ALA A 75 6.80 9.04 -13.43
N LYS A 76 6.76 9.19 -14.76
CA LYS A 76 5.53 9.30 -15.54
C LYS A 76 4.63 8.08 -15.39
N ASP A 77 5.20 6.89 -15.41
CA ASP A 77 4.42 5.67 -15.21
C ASP A 77 3.83 5.58 -13.80
N LYS A 78 4.61 5.96 -12.77
CA LYS A 78 4.13 5.98 -11.38
C LYS A 78 3.08 7.07 -11.15
N LEU A 79 3.21 8.21 -11.83
CA LEU A 79 2.20 9.26 -11.84
C LEU A 79 0.88 8.73 -12.38
N ASN A 80 0.89 8.12 -13.57
CA ASN A 80 -0.32 7.62 -14.22
C ASN A 80 -0.95 6.42 -13.52
N SER A 81 -0.13 5.52 -12.96
CA SER A 81 -0.62 4.27 -12.36
C SER A 81 -0.94 4.35 -10.88
N LEU A 82 -0.30 5.25 -10.12
CA LEU A 82 -0.46 5.32 -8.66
C LEU A 82 -0.96 6.69 -8.21
N ILE A 83 -0.24 7.76 -8.57
CA ILE A 83 -0.48 9.10 -7.99
C ILE A 83 -1.80 9.71 -8.49
N ILE A 84 -2.07 9.65 -9.80
CA ILE A 84 -3.31 10.20 -10.36
C ILE A 84 -4.53 9.48 -9.78
N PRO A 85 -4.62 8.12 -9.80
CA PRO A 85 -5.72 7.42 -9.14
C PRO A 85 -5.82 7.75 -7.64
N PHE A 86 -4.69 7.79 -6.93
CA PHE A 86 -4.67 8.12 -5.51
C PHE A 86 -5.28 9.50 -5.23
N LEU A 87 -4.82 10.54 -5.93
CA LEU A 87 -5.31 11.91 -5.75
C LEU A 87 -6.76 12.03 -6.18
N PHE A 88 -7.13 11.45 -7.32
CA PHE A 88 -8.49 11.52 -7.84
C PHE A 88 -9.52 11.03 -6.82
N TRP A 89 -9.33 9.83 -6.26
CA TRP A 89 -10.29 9.27 -5.30
C TRP A 89 -10.29 10.01 -3.96
N ASN A 90 -9.14 10.40 -3.44
CA ASN A 90 -9.10 11.16 -2.18
C ASN A 90 -9.76 12.54 -2.33
N VAL A 91 -9.50 13.25 -3.43
CA VAL A 91 -10.17 14.53 -3.73
C VAL A 91 -11.67 14.32 -3.89
N LEU A 92 -12.08 13.31 -4.66
CA LEU A 92 -13.49 13.00 -4.86
C LEU A 92 -14.21 12.75 -3.53
N VAL A 93 -13.64 11.95 -2.63
CA VAL A 93 -14.24 11.67 -1.32
C VAL A 93 -14.26 12.92 -0.42
N ILE A 94 -13.22 13.74 -0.42
CA ILE A 94 -13.23 15.03 0.31
C ILE A 94 -14.38 15.92 -0.19
N LEU A 95 -14.56 16.03 -1.51
CA LEU A 95 -15.66 16.81 -2.09
C LEU A 95 -17.02 16.24 -1.68
N LEU A 96 -17.20 14.92 -1.75
CA LEU A 96 -18.44 14.27 -1.32
C LEU A 96 -18.73 14.49 0.18
N VAL A 97 -17.71 14.46 1.03
CA VAL A 97 -17.85 14.75 2.47
C VAL A 97 -18.30 16.20 2.69
N PHE A 98 -17.72 17.17 1.98
CA PHE A 98 -18.14 18.56 2.11
C PHE A 98 -19.54 18.82 1.54
N VAL A 99 -19.91 18.19 0.42
CA VAL A 99 -21.27 18.24 -0.11
C VAL A 99 -22.27 17.66 0.91
N ALA A 100 -21.97 16.49 1.48
CA ALA A 100 -22.83 15.87 2.48
C ALA A 100 -22.96 16.71 3.77
N LYS A 101 -21.90 17.41 4.18
CA LYS A 101 -21.97 18.37 5.29
C LYS A 101 -22.83 19.57 4.95
N ALA A 102 -22.69 20.12 3.75
CA ALA A 102 -23.45 21.30 3.31
C ALA A 102 -24.96 21.00 3.15
N THR A 103 -25.32 19.78 2.72
CA THR A 103 -26.72 19.36 2.55
C THR A 103 -27.35 18.80 3.83
N GLY A 104 -26.60 18.70 4.92
CA GLY A 104 -27.05 18.06 6.18
C GLY A 104 -27.10 16.53 6.12
N LEU A 105 -26.79 15.91 4.98
CA LEU A 105 -26.77 14.45 4.79
C LEU A 105 -25.71 13.76 5.68
N SER A 106 -24.70 14.49 6.13
CA SER A 106 -23.71 13.99 7.10
C SER A 106 -24.36 13.44 8.38
N THR A 107 -25.52 13.96 8.79
CA THR A 107 -26.28 13.48 9.95
C THR A 107 -26.78 12.05 9.79
N VAL A 108 -27.15 11.66 8.56
CA VAL A 108 -27.60 10.30 8.21
C VAL A 108 -26.45 9.29 8.31
N PHE A 109 -25.22 9.76 8.11
CA PHE A 109 -24.02 8.93 8.17
C PHE A 109 -23.24 9.08 9.48
N GLN A 110 -23.80 9.74 10.49
CA GLN A 110 -23.21 9.83 11.83
C GLN A 110 -23.00 8.41 12.40
N GLY A 111 -21.79 8.14 12.88
CA GLY A 111 -21.39 6.81 13.40
C GLY A 111 -20.69 5.89 12.40
N ASN A 112 -20.73 6.18 11.09
CA ASN A 112 -20.07 5.38 10.04
C ASN A 112 -18.62 5.83 9.76
N GLY A 113 -17.82 5.94 10.82
CA GLY A 113 -16.39 6.25 10.76
C GLY A 113 -16.04 7.75 10.70
N SER A 114 -14.75 8.05 10.83
CA SER A 114 -14.20 9.40 10.99
C SER A 114 -14.12 10.26 9.72
N TYR A 115 -14.89 9.92 8.68
CA TYR A 115 -14.91 10.69 7.43
C TYR A 115 -15.42 12.11 7.66
N PHE A 116 -16.44 12.25 8.51
CA PHE A 116 -17.11 13.52 8.79
C PHE A 116 -16.42 14.36 9.87
N ASP A 117 -15.32 13.89 10.46
CA ASP A 117 -14.49 14.69 11.39
C ASP A 117 -13.62 15.73 10.65
N LEU A 118 -13.60 15.67 9.32
CA LEU A 118 -12.80 16.55 8.46
C LEU A 118 -13.19 18.03 8.62
N GLN A 119 -12.29 18.84 9.15
CA GLN A 119 -12.49 20.29 9.27
C GLN A 119 -12.22 21.02 7.95
N PHE A 120 -12.93 22.13 7.73
CA PHE A 120 -12.71 23.03 6.58
C PHE A 120 -11.47 23.91 6.84
N SER A 121 -10.30 23.29 6.84
CA SER A 121 -9.01 23.94 7.01
C SER A 121 -8.00 23.32 6.05
N VAL A 122 -7.11 24.13 5.50
CA VAL A 122 -6.07 23.68 4.56
C VAL A 122 -5.24 22.55 5.14
N SER A 123 -4.87 22.63 6.43
CA SER A 123 -4.10 21.59 7.11
C SER A 123 -4.89 20.28 7.25
N SER A 124 -6.16 20.38 7.65
CA SER A 124 -7.06 19.23 7.77
C SER A 124 -7.28 18.53 6.42
N ILE A 125 -7.48 19.31 5.35
CA ILE A 125 -7.62 18.79 3.99
C ILE A 125 -6.32 18.15 3.52
N ALA A 126 -5.17 18.80 3.72
CA ALA A 126 -3.87 18.25 3.31
C ALA A 126 -3.53 16.95 4.04
N THR A 127 -3.75 16.89 5.35
CA THR A 127 -3.52 15.66 6.13
C THR A 127 -4.46 14.54 5.73
N ALA A 128 -5.72 14.82 5.38
CA ALA A 128 -6.67 13.83 4.88
C ALA A 128 -6.36 13.39 3.43
N LEU A 129 -5.93 14.31 2.57
CA LEU A 129 -5.62 14.03 1.17
C LEU A 129 -4.36 13.17 1.04
N PHE A 130 -3.30 13.53 1.76
CA PHE A 130 -2.00 12.85 1.66
C PHE A 130 -1.80 11.78 2.74
N GLY A 131 -2.65 11.73 3.77
CA GLY A 131 -2.46 10.84 4.91
C GLY A 131 -1.22 11.21 5.74
N ILE A 132 -1.06 12.47 6.11
CA ILE A 132 0.06 12.93 6.95
C ILE A 132 -0.36 12.83 8.42
N GLY A 133 0.34 12.00 9.20
CA GLY A 133 -0.02 11.75 10.61
C GLY A 133 -1.32 10.94 10.81
N ARG A 134 -1.92 10.45 9.72
CA ARG A 134 -3.16 9.64 9.70
C ARG A 134 -3.21 8.81 8.42
N ALA A 135 -4.17 7.89 8.32
CA ALA A 135 -4.52 7.31 7.02
C ALA A 135 -5.15 8.38 6.09
N PRO A 136 -4.97 8.27 4.77
CA PRO A 136 -5.71 9.07 3.80
C PRO A 136 -7.23 8.93 4.03
N ILE A 137 -8.02 9.89 3.52
CA ILE A 137 -9.48 9.85 3.71
C ILE A 137 -10.05 8.55 3.17
N VAL A 138 -9.54 8.05 2.04
CA VAL A 138 -9.79 6.68 1.59
C VAL A 138 -8.84 5.77 2.34
N TYR A 139 -9.33 5.16 3.43
CA TYR A 139 -8.50 4.36 4.34
C TYR A 139 -7.67 3.30 3.60
N GLN A 140 -8.27 2.59 2.65
CA GLN A 140 -7.63 1.51 1.87
C GLN A 140 -6.41 1.98 1.08
N PHE A 141 -6.27 3.29 0.84
CA PHE A 141 -5.19 3.85 0.02
C PHE A 141 -3.92 4.14 0.82
N TRP A 142 -3.89 3.84 2.12
CA TRP A 142 -2.67 3.89 2.94
C TRP A 142 -1.53 3.09 2.28
N PHE A 143 -1.85 1.90 1.77
CA PHE A 143 -0.91 1.04 1.06
C PHE A 143 -0.37 1.69 -0.22
N LEU A 144 -1.24 2.37 -0.97
CA LEU A 144 -0.86 3.03 -2.23
C LEU A 144 0.08 4.21 -1.99
N ARG A 145 -0.20 5.02 -0.96
CA ARG A 145 0.69 6.11 -0.49
C ARG A 145 2.08 5.57 -0.17
N ASP A 146 2.15 4.51 0.62
CA ASP A 146 3.41 3.92 1.04
C ASP A 146 4.16 3.30 -0.15
N LEU A 147 3.44 2.70 -1.10
CA LEU A 147 4.01 2.19 -2.34
C LEU A 147 4.57 3.30 -3.23
N ILE A 148 3.94 4.47 -3.28
CA ILE A 148 4.47 5.66 -3.97
C ILE A 148 5.80 6.06 -3.34
N ILE A 149 5.83 6.27 -2.01
CA ILE A 149 7.03 6.70 -1.27
C ILE A 149 8.17 5.71 -1.49
N VAL A 150 7.92 4.41 -1.26
CA VAL A 150 8.92 3.36 -1.44
C VAL A 150 9.36 3.24 -2.90
N SER A 151 8.47 3.45 -3.88
CA SER A 151 8.83 3.40 -5.31
C SER A 151 9.84 4.48 -5.70
N PHE A 152 9.78 5.68 -5.10
CA PHE A 152 10.74 6.76 -5.32
C PHE A 152 12.01 6.56 -4.49
N LEU A 153 11.87 6.16 -3.23
CA LEU A 153 13.01 5.83 -2.36
C LEU A 153 13.86 4.70 -2.97
N ALA A 154 13.22 3.71 -3.59
CA ALA A 154 13.89 2.61 -4.28
C ALA A 154 14.82 3.09 -5.40
N VAL A 155 14.52 4.21 -6.08
CA VAL A 155 15.41 4.79 -7.09
C VAL A 155 16.71 5.25 -6.44
N ILE A 156 16.60 5.94 -5.31
CA ILE A 156 17.76 6.42 -4.53
C ILE A 156 18.58 5.23 -4.03
N VAL A 157 17.92 4.27 -3.37
CA VAL A 157 18.52 3.05 -2.83
C VAL A 157 19.24 2.25 -3.91
N CYS A 158 18.57 1.93 -5.02
CA CYS A 158 19.15 1.08 -6.07
C CYS A 158 20.24 1.76 -6.90
N ARG A 159 20.28 3.11 -6.95
CA ARG A 159 21.26 3.86 -7.74
C ARG A 159 22.46 4.34 -6.94
N ARG A 160 22.28 4.61 -5.65
CA ARG A 160 23.29 5.27 -4.81
C ARG A 160 23.93 4.32 -3.81
N LEU A 161 23.23 3.28 -3.35
CA LEU A 161 23.85 2.32 -2.45
C LEU A 161 24.66 1.32 -3.27
N PRO A 162 25.91 1.00 -2.84
CA PRO A 162 26.66 -0.08 -3.45
C PRO A 162 25.83 -1.37 -3.39
N ASN A 163 26.03 -2.28 -4.34
CA ASN A 163 25.45 -3.62 -4.25
C ASN A 163 26.03 -4.27 -2.99
N ILE A 164 25.36 -4.13 -1.85
CA ILE A 164 25.71 -4.84 -0.63
C ILE A 164 25.41 -6.29 -0.94
N PRO A 165 26.44 -7.14 -1.13
CA PRO A 165 26.16 -8.50 -1.47
C PRO A 165 25.55 -9.16 -0.24
N LEU A 166 24.42 -9.85 -0.45
CA LEU A 166 23.59 -10.39 0.63
C LEU A 166 24.34 -11.34 1.56
N HIS A 167 25.50 -11.86 1.14
CA HIS A 167 26.41 -12.68 1.96
C HIS A 167 27.16 -11.92 3.06
N LEU A 168 27.19 -10.57 3.03
CA LEU A 168 27.79 -9.74 4.09
C LEU A 168 26.79 -9.33 5.18
N LEU A 169 25.50 -9.60 4.99
CA LEU A 169 24.54 -9.52 6.10
C LEU A 169 24.85 -10.65 7.08
N PRO A 170 25.05 -10.39 8.37
CA PRO A 170 25.29 -11.40 9.38
C PRO A 170 23.99 -12.14 9.71
N LEU A 171 23.44 -12.87 8.73
CA LEU A 171 22.35 -13.83 8.91
C LEU A 171 22.88 -15.27 8.93
N ARG A 172 24.12 -15.44 9.37
CA ARG A 172 24.64 -16.75 9.79
C ARG A 172 24.52 -16.86 11.30
N ALA A 173 23.29 -16.84 11.81
CA ALA A 173 23.02 -17.34 13.14
C ALA A 173 23.33 -18.84 13.14
N SER A 174 24.48 -19.17 13.73
CA SER A 174 24.83 -20.43 14.38
C SER A 174 23.96 -21.66 14.03
N VAL A 175 24.26 -22.30 12.90
CA VAL A 175 24.24 -23.77 12.87
C VAL A 175 25.69 -24.21 13.00
N ARG A 176 26.23 -24.01 14.21
CA ARG A 176 27.46 -24.67 14.63
C ARG A 176 27.13 -26.17 14.65
N LYS A 177 27.72 -26.90 13.71
CA LYS A 177 27.79 -28.36 13.72
C LYS A 177 28.16 -28.82 15.13
N SER A 178 27.31 -29.63 15.78
CA SER A 178 27.76 -30.51 16.84
C SER A 178 28.66 -31.55 16.17
N SER A 179 29.96 -31.32 16.24
CA SER A 179 30.96 -32.33 15.99
C SER A 179 30.83 -33.41 17.07
N THR A 180 30.61 -34.64 16.64
CA THR A 180 31.26 -35.86 17.18
C THR A 180 31.63 -35.86 18.66
N ALA A 181 30.90 -36.65 19.44
CA ALA A 181 31.49 -37.65 20.34
C ALA A 181 30.63 -38.92 20.21
#